data_AF-A0A0B4RUR3-F1
#
_entry.id   AF-A0A0B4RUR3-F1
#
_cell.length_a   1.000
_cell.length_b   1.000
_cell.length_c   1.000
_cell.angle_alpha   90.00
_cell.angle_beta   90.00
_cell.angle_gamma   90.00
#
_symmetry.space_group_name_H-M   'P 1'
#
loop_
_entity.id
_entity.type
_entity.pdbx_description
1 polymer ?
#
loop_
_entity_poly.entity_id
_entity_poly.type
_entity_poly.pdbx_seq_one_letter_code
_entity_poly.pdbx_strand_id
1 'polypeptide(L)'
;WAHHMMTVGLETDTRASFSAITMMIAIPTGTKIFNWLGTYIGNPFNTSSLDIWYALSFIFLFTLGGTTGVVLGNTAVDIALHDTYY
;
A
#
# COMPACT_ATOMS: atom_id res chain seq x y z
N TRP A 1 -5.16 12.23 -0.10
CA TRP A 1 -6.30 13.17 -0.09
C TRP A 1 -6.88 13.32 -1.49
N ALA A 2 -6.25 14.05 -2.43
CA ALA A 2 -6.88 14.28 -3.73
C ALA A 2 -7.10 13.03 -4.58
N HIS A 3 -6.38 11.93 -4.31
CA HIS A 3 -6.67 10.63 -4.92
C HIS A 3 -8.05 10.05 -4.57
N HIS A 4 -8.76 10.59 -3.58
CA HIS A 4 -10.17 10.24 -3.36
C HIS A 4 -11.14 10.99 -4.27
N MET A 5 -10.63 11.88 -5.13
CA MET A 5 -11.43 12.79 -5.96
C MET A 5 -11.14 12.57 -7.45
N MET A 6 -10.54 11.46 -7.86
CA MET A 6 -10.08 11.27 -9.24
C MET A 6 -11.23 11.15 -10.26
N THR A 7 -12.45 10.94 -9.79
CA THR A 7 -13.69 10.82 -10.56
C THR A 7 -14.56 12.08 -10.53
N VAL A 8 -14.19 13.13 -9.79
CA VAL A 8 -15.01 14.37 -9.67
C VAL A 8 -14.80 15.38 -10.81
N GLY A 9 -14.04 15.01 -11.84
CA GLY A 9 -13.78 15.87 -13.00
C GLY A 9 -12.55 16.78 -12.88
N LEU A 10 -11.52 16.37 -12.13
CA LEU A 10 -10.23 17.07 -12.07
C LEU A 10 -9.52 17.05 -13.44
N GLU A 11 -8.74 18.10 -13.71
CA GLU A 11 -7.88 18.19 -14.90
C GLU A 11 -6.89 17.02 -15.00
N THR A 12 -6.50 16.66 -16.22
CA THR A 12 -5.62 15.51 -16.51
C THR A 12 -4.28 15.61 -15.77
N ASP A 13 -3.67 16.80 -15.76
CA ASP A 13 -2.34 17.01 -15.19
C ASP A 13 -2.37 16.97 -13.66
N THR A 14 -3.47 17.47 -13.08
CA THR A 14 -3.73 17.37 -11.64
C THR A 14 -3.85 15.90 -11.24
N ARG A 15 -4.63 15.11 -11.99
CA ARG A 15 -4.77 13.67 -11.76
C ARG A 15 -3.44 12.94 -11.92
N ALA A 16 -2.68 13.21 -12.98
CA ALA A 16 -1.38 12.59 -13.20
C ALA A 16 -0.39 12.91 -12.07
N SER A 17 -0.36 14.16 -11.60
CA SER A 17 0.49 14.59 -10.49
C SER A 17 0.15 13.85 -9.19
N PHE A 18 -1.13 13.79 -8.82
CA PHE A 18 -1.55 13.09 -7.61
C PHE A 18 -1.43 11.56 -7.73
N SER A 19 -1.55 10.99 -8.93
CA SER A 19 -1.25 9.58 -9.22
C SER A 19 0.20 9.26 -8.88
N ALA A 20 1.14 10.02 -9.44
CA ALA A 20 2.57 9.85 -9.21
C ALA A 20 2.95 10.00 -7.73
N ILE A 21 2.47 11.07 -7.07
CA ILE A 21 2.75 11.30 -5.65
C ILE A 21 2.18 10.17 -4.78
N THR A 22 0.96 9.71 -5.05
CA THR A 22 0.34 8.64 -4.27
C THR A 22 1.10 7.32 -4.43
N MET A 23 1.51 6.95 -5.64
CA MET A 23 2.33 5.76 -5.86
C MET A 23 3.72 5.87 -5.21
N MET A 24 4.34 7.05 -5.19
CA MET A 24 5.65 7.25 -4.54
C MET A 24 5.62 6.98 -3.02
N ILE A 25 4.47 7.10 -2.35
CA ILE A 25 4.32 6.75 -0.92
C ILE A 25 4.58 5.24 -0.67
N ALA A 26 4.42 4.40 -1.70
CA ALA A 26 4.73 2.97 -1.59
C ALA A 26 6.21 2.71 -1.33
N ILE A 27 7.12 3.60 -1.76
CA ILE A 27 8.57 3.43 -1.61
C ILE A 27 8.98 3.44 -0.12
N PRO A 28 8.76 4.52 0.66
CA PRO A 28 9.14 4.53 2.08
C PRO A 28 8.36 3.50 2.91
N THR A 29 7.13 3.16 2.50
CA THR A 29 6.33 2.12 3.16
C THR A 29 6.93 0.73 2.92
N GLY A 30 7.32 0.42 1.68
CA GLY A 30 8.02 -0.81 1.33
C GLY A 30 9.34 -0.96 2.08
N THR A 31 10.13 0.12 2.21
CA THR A 31 11.36 0.10 3.02
C THR A 31 11.10 -0.32 4.47
N LYS A 32 10.01 0.16 5.09
CA LYS A 32 9.64 -0.26 6.46
C LYS A 32 9.28 -1.74 6.52
N ILE A 33 8.52 -2.25 5.55
CA ILE A 33 8.16 -3.67 5.45
C ILE A 33 9.43 -4.54 5.36
N PHE A 34 10.37 -4.19 4.48
CA PHE A 34 11.62 -4.92 4.34
C PHE A 34 12.49 -4.83 5.60
N ASN A 35 12.50 -3.70 6.32
CA ASN A 35 13.22 -3.58 7.58
C ASN A 35 12.64 -4.48 8.68
N TRP A 36 11.31 -4.62 8.76
CA TRP A 36 10.67 -5.56 9.70
C TRP A 36 10.98 -7.01 9.35
N LEU A 37 10.91 -7.38 8.06
CA LEU A 37 11.28 -8.72 7.60
C LEU A 37 12.76 -9.02 7.83
N GLY A 38 13.65 -8.05 7.57
CA GLY A 38 15.07 -8.17 7.85
C GLY A 38 15.37 -8.40 9.33
N THR A 39 14.63 -7.71 10.22
CA THR A 39 14.70 -7.93 11.67
C THR A 39 14.27 -9.35 12.03
N TYR A 40 13.16 -9.83 11.45
CA TYR A 40 12.67 -11.20 11.67
C TYR A 40 13.67 -12.28 11.23
N ILE A 41 14.23 -12.13 10.02
CA ILE A 41 15.17 -13.11 9.44
C ILE A 41 16.52 -13.10 10.16
N GLY A 42 16.98 -11.92 10.60
CA GLY A 42 18.30 -11.74 11.23
C GLY A 42 18.39 -12.13 12.70
N ASN A 43 17.29 -12.53 13.35
CA ASN A 43 17.26 -12.85 14.78
C ASN A 43 16.61 -14.22 15.05
N PRO A 44 17.07 -14.96 16.08
CA PRO A 44 16.53 -16.27 16.42
C PRO A 44 15.21 -16.15 17.21
N PHE A 45 14.13 -15.76 16.53
CA PHE A 45 12.80 -15.71 17.14
C PHE A 45 12.20 -17.11 17.36
N ASN A 46 11.51 -17.30 18.49
CA ASN A 46 10.75 -18.52 18.74
C ASN A 46 9.45 -18.49 17.93
N THR A 47 9.33 -19.40 16.96
CA THR A 47 8.16 -19.55 16.08
C THR A 47 6.90 -20.05 16.81
N SER A 48 7.01 -20.48 18.07
CA SER A 48 5.85 -20.80 18.92
C SER A 48 5.24 -19.55 19.58
N SER A 49 5.86 -18.38 19.45
CA SER A 49 5.33 -17.13 20.00
C SER A 49 4.15 -16.62 19.16
N LEU A 50 3.00 -16.42 19.80
CA LEU A 50 1.81 -15.85 19.16
C LEU A 50 2.04 -14.41 18.68
N ASP A 51 2.85 -13.62 19.39
CA ASP A 51 3.13 -12.23 19.01
C ASP A 51 3.85 -12.15 17.66
N ILE A 52 4.76 -13.10 17.40
CA ILE A 52 5.46 -13.21 16.11
C ILE A 52 4.47 -13.52 15.00
N TRP A 53 3.52 -14.44 15.23
CA TRP A 53 2.48 -14.76 14.26
C TRP A 53 1.55 -13.58 13.98
N TYR A 54 1.17 -12.81 15.00
CA TYR A 54 0.38 -11.59 14.79
C TYR A 54 1.15 -10.53 14.01
N ALA A 55 2.43 -10.32 14.32
CA ALA A 55 3.28 -9.38 13.58
C ALA A 55 3.46 -9.80 12.11
N LEU A 56 3.71 -11.08 11.83
CA LEU A 56 3.84 -11.59 10.46
C LEU A 56 2.51 -11.52 9.70
N SER A 57 1.39 -11.83 10.37
CA SER A 57 0.05 -11.70 9.77
C SER A 57 -0.28 -10.25 9.45
N PHE A 58 0.09 -9.31 10.34
CA PHE A 58 0.00 -7.88 10.08
C PHE A 58 0.82 -7.49 8.86
N ILE A 59 2.11 -7.86 8.80
CA ILE A 59 2.98 -7.53 7.65
C ILE A 59 2.37 -8.06 6.36
N PHE A 60 1.87 -9.30 6.36
CA PHE A 60 1.26 -9.93 5.20
C PHE A 60 -0.01 -9.20 4.73
N LEU A 61 -0.99 -9.02 5.62
CA LEU A 61 -2.26 -8.37 5.28
C LEU A 61 -2.06 -6.89 4.93
N PHE A 62 -1.17 -6.20 5.64
CA PHE A 62 -0.81 -4.82 5.34
C PHE A 62 -0.12 -4.70 3.97
N THR A 63 0.72 -5.66 3.60
CA THR A 63 1.34 -5.68 2.27
C THR A 63 0.30 -5.94 1.18
N LEU A 64 -0.60 -6.91 1.37
CA LEU A 64 -1.69 -7.18 0.41
C LEU A 64 -2.62 -5.98 0.22
N GLY A 65 -3.08 -5.35 1.30
CA GLY A 65 -3.89 -4.13 1.20
C GLY A 65 -3.09 -2.94 0.65
N GLY A 66 -1.80 -2.88 0.95
CA GLY A 66 -0.90 -1.87 0.41
C GLY A 66 -0.75 -1.99 -1.11
N THR A 67 -0.58 -3.20 -1.64
CA THR A 67 -0.43 -3.39 -3.09
C THR A 67 -1.72 -3.09 -3.85
N THR A 68 -2.90 -3.43 -3.32
CA THR A 68 -4.18 -3.00 -3.93
C THR A 68 -4.34 -1.49 -3.88
N GLY A 69 -3.91 -0.83 -2.79
CA GLY A 69 -3.86 0.61 -2.69
C GLY A 69 -2.94 1.29 -3.72
N VAL A 70 -1.80 0.69 -4.06
CA VAL A 70 -0.93 1.19 -5.14
C VAL A 70 -1.63 1.12 -6.50
N VAL A 71 -2.40 0.06 -6.76
CA VAL A 71 -3.22 -0.06 -7.96
C VAL A 71 -4.27 1.05 -8.03
N LEU A 72 -4.98 1.33 -6.93
CA LEU A 72 -5.93 2.45 -6.84
C LEU A 72 -5.26 3.83 -6.89
N GLY A 73 -3.97 3.92 -6.56
CA GLY A 73 -3.18 5.13 -6.75
C GLY A 73 -3.06 5.55 -8.22
N ASN A 74 -3.30 4.63 -9.17
CA ASN A 74 -3.29 4.91 -10.59
C ASN A 74 -4.64 5.46 -11.07
N THR A 75 -4.64 6.69 -11.53
CA THR A 75 -5.86 7.39 -11.98
C THR A 75 -6.57 6.76 -13.18
N ALA A 76 -5.86 6.07 -14.07
CA ALA A 76 -6.48 5.36 -15.19
C ALA A 76 -7.25 4.14 -14.72
N VAL A 77 -6.75 3.47 -13.68
CA VAL A 77 -7.37 2.29 -13.07
C VAL A 77 -8.51 2.70 -12.14
N ASP A 78 -8.31 3.74 -11.34
CA ASP A 78 -9.30 4.23 -10.38
C ASP A 78 -10.63 4.58 -11.05
N ILE A 79 -10.64 5.13 -12.28
CA ILE A 79 -11.89 5.38 -13.04
C ILE A 79 -12.78 4.14 -13.12
N ALA A 80 -12.19 2.95 -13.32
CA ALA A 80 -12.94 1.72 -13.50
C ALA A 80 -13.31 1.05 -12.17
N LEU A 81 -12.57 1.32 -11.09
CA LEU A 81 -12.71 0.64 -9.80
C LEU A 81 -13.35 1.52 -8.72
N HIS A 82 -13.53 2.82 -8.96
CA HIS A 82 -14.10 3.75 -8.01
C HIS A 82 -15.49 3.30 -7.55
N ASP A 83 -15.74 3.38 -6.24
CA ASP A 83 -16.99 2.96 -5.59
C ASP A 83 -17.43 1.51 -5.89
N THR A 84 -16.46 0.63 -6.21
CA THR A 84 -16.68 -0.82 -6.31
C THR A 84 -16.25 -1.55 -5.03
N TYR A 85 -16.37 -2.88 -5.01
CA TYR A 85 -15.89 -3.74 -3.92
C TYR A 85 -14.39 -4.09 -4.02
N TYR A 86 -13.69 -3.52 -5.01
CA TYR A 86 -12.24 -3.58 -5.07
C TYR A 86 -11.62 -2.81 -3.91
#